data_AF-A0A540L8Z7-F1
#
_entry.id   AF-A0A540L8Z7-F1
#
_cell.length_a   1.000
_cell.length_b   1.000
_cell.length_c   1.000
_cell.angle_alpha   90.00
_cell.angle_beta   90.00
_cell.angle_gamma   90.00
#
_symmetry.space_group_name_H-M   'P 1'
#
loop_
_entity.id
_entity.type
_entity.pdbx_description
1 polymer ?
#
loop_
_entity_poly.entity_id
_entity_poly.type
_entity_poly.pdbx_seq_one_letter_code
_entity_poly.pdbx_strand_id
1 'polypeptide(L)'
;MGNEGHAIGIDLGTTYSCVAVWQDDHVEIMVNDLGNRLEGDEAFNQVGRYPANSIFGHGVFDVKATSGDTHLGGEDLDNRMVNYCVEEFKRKHKVDIGGNSKALRRAKTKCEEAKKALSHCFEIDIEIDCWYEGNDFYTTFTRDKFENLNMDIFNKCMEPVKKCLEDAKMDISNVDDVVLVGGSSRIPKAQELSQEVFKGKELCRNIDPDEAVAYGAAVQAAVLNYDCKHR
;
A
#
# COMPACT_ATOMS: atom_id res chain seq x y z
N MET A 1 -33.67 19.57 -11.77
CA MET A 1 -32.70 19.04 -10.79
C MET A 1 -31.51 18.61 -11.62
N GLY A 2 -30.43 19.39 -11.55
CA GLY A 2 -29.26 19.19 -12.40
C GLY A 2 -28.63 17.84 -12.11
N ASN A 3 -28.19 17.15 -13.15
CA ASN A 3 -27.51 15.87 -13.05
C ASN A 3 -26.14 16.12 -12.42
N GLU A 4 -26.06 16.17 -11.08
CA GLU A 4 -24.79 16.26 -10.35
C GLU A 4 -23.98 15.03 -10.75
N GLY A 5 -22.85 15.31 -11.40
CA GLY A 5 -22.06 14.28 -12.01
C GLY A 5 -21.19 13.70 -10.92
N HIS A 6 -21.62 12.57 -10.35
CA HIS A 6 -20.82 11.81 -9.41
C HIS A 6 -19.55 11.37 -10.14
N ALA A 7 -18.39 11.72 -9.59
CA ALA A 7 -17.09 11.29 -10.10
C ALA A 7 -16.51 10.28 -9.12
N ILE A 8 -15.81 9.26 -9.63
CA ILE A 8 -15.32 8.16 -8.80
C ILE A 8 -13.82 8.03 -9.02
N GLY A 9 -13.07 7.93 -7.93
CA GLY A 9 -11.69 7.49 -7.93
C GLY A 9 -11.59 6.09 -7.35
N ILE A 10 -10.83 5.22 -8.03
CA ILE A 10 -10.66 3.83 -7.64
C ILE A 10 -9.17 3.56 -7.55
N ASP A 11 -8.72 3.07 -6.40
CA ASP A 11 -7.40 2.47 -6.20
C ASP A 11 -7.57 0.97 -6.04
N LEU A 12 -7.00 0.21 -6.98
CA LEU A 12 -7.05 -1.25 -6.97
C LEU A 12 -5.76 -1.79 -6.34
N GLY A 13 -5.78 -1.97 -5.02
CA GLY A 13 -4.69 -2.61 -4.30
C GLY A 13 -4.76 -4.14 -4.35
N THR A 14 -3.63 -4.78 -4.10
CA THR A 14 -3.51 -6.25 -4.06
C THR A 14 -4.19 -6.87 -2.83
N THR A 15 -4.23 -6.13 -1.72
CA THR A 15 -4.86 -6.56 -0.46
C THR A 15 -6.24 -5.93 -0.26
N TYR A 16 -6.35 -4.62 -0.47
CA TYR A 16 -7.57 -3.85 -0.31
C TYR A 16 -7.73 -2.93 -1.51
N SER A 17 -8.96 -2.72 -1.96
CA SER A 17 -9.28 -1.65 -2.89
C SER A 17 -9.86 -0.47 -2.11
N CYS A 18 -9.62 0.75 -2.60
CA CYS A 18 -10.21 1.96 -2.05
C CYS A 18 -11.04 2.63 -3.13
N VAL A 19 -12.26 3.04 -2.77
CA VAL A 19 -13.12 3.81 -3.66
C VAL A 19 -13.49 5.10 -2.97
N ALA A 20 -13.32 6.18 -3.72
CA ALA A 20 -13.63 7.53 -3.31
C ALA A 20 -14.64 8.11 -4.29
N VAL A 21 -15.64 8.81 -3.77
CA VAL A 21 -16.65 9.49 -4.59
C VAL A 21 -16.46 10.98 -4.41
N TRP A 22 -16.31 11.69 -5.51
CA TRP A 22 -16.50 13.13 -5.51
C TRP A 22 -17.99 13.40 -5.54
N GLN A 23 -18.44 14.07 -4.49
CA GLN A 23 -19.82 14.41 -4.32
C GLN A 23 -19.91 15.73 -3.59
N ASP A 24 -20.80 16.59 -4.09
CA ASP A 24 -21.07 17.90 -3.52
C ASP A 24 -19.77 18.63 -3.17
N ASP A 25 -18.84 18.67 -4.13
CA ASP A 25 -17.55 19.37 -4.05
C ASP A 25 -16.59 18.95 -2.91
N HIS A 26 -16.79 17.79 -2.30
CA HIS A 26 -15.77 17.12 -1.47
C HIS A 26 -15.60 15.67 -1.93
N VAL A 27 -14.61 14.99 -1.35
CA VAL A 27 -14.41 13.56 -1.56
C VAL A 27 -14.82 12.79 -0.33
N GLU A 28 -15.61 11.74 -0.51
CA GLU A 28 -15.99 10.79 0.52
C GLU A 28 -15.36 9.41 0.23
N ILE A 29 -14.75 8.79 1.24
CA ILE A 29 -14.23 7.43 1.16
C ILE A 29 -15.34 6.44 1.48
N MET A 30 -15.50 5.45 0.62
CA MET A 30 -16.57 4.49 0.75
C MET A 30 -16.20 3.32 1.66
N VAL A 31 -17.09 3.04 2.62
CA VAL A 31 -16.98 1.95 3.58
C VAL A 31 -18.25 1.09 3.58
N ASN A 32 -18.10 -0.19 3.88
CA ASN A 32 -19.22 -1.11 4.04
C ASN A 32 -20.01 -0.83 5.33
N ASP A 33 -21.13 -1.56 5.51
CA ASP A 33 -22.06 -1.38 6.63
C ASP A 33 -21.42 -1.64 8.01
N LEU A 34 -20.22 -2.22 8.05
CA LEU A 34 -19.43 -2.47 9.26
C LEU A 34 -18.37 -1.37 9.51
N GLY A 35 -18.30 -0.34 8.66
CA GLY A 35 -17.29 0.71 8.68
C GLY A 35 -15.93 0.27 8.11
N ASN A 36 -15.85 -0.89 7.47
CA ASN A 36 -14.62 -1.38 6.83
C ASN A 36 -14.55 -0.94 5.37
N ARG A 37 -13.35 -0.81 4.81
CA ARG A 37 -13.14 -0.50 3.39
C ARG A 37 -13.79 -1.56 2.49
N LEU A 38 -14.29 -1.14 1.33
CA LEU A 38 -14.99 -2.03 0.39
C LEU A 38 -14.01 -2.93 -0.38
N GLU A 39 -14.39 -4.18 -0.56
CA GLU A 39 -13.72 -5.10 -1.48
C GLU A 39 -14.26 -4.89 -2.91
N GLY A 40 -13.43 -5.12 -3.94
CA GLY A 40 -13.60 -4.58 -5.30
C GLY A 40 -15.02 -4.58 -5.91
N ASP A 41 -15.77 -5.67 -5.79
CA ASP A 41 -17.13 -5.77 -6.35
C ASP A 41 -18.20 -5.05 -5.51
N GLU A 42 -18.02 -4.97 -4.19
CA GLU A 42 -18.90 -4.20 -3.30
C GLU A 42 -18.71 -2.70 -3.53
N ALA A 43 -17.48 -2.31 -3.83
CA ALA A 43 -17.07 -0.93 -4.03
C ALA A 43 -17.78 -0.25 -5.21
N PHE A 44 -17.99 -0.98 -6.31
CA PHE A 44 -18.71 -0.49 -7.50
C PHE A 44 -20.21 -0.22 -7.22
N ASN A 45 -20.83 -1.02 -6.36
CA ASN A 45 -22.29 -1.01 -6.17
C ASN A 45 -22.78 0.10 -5.23
N GLN A 46 -21.94 0.59 -4.32
CA GLN A 46 -22.37 1.57 -3.32
C GLN A 46 -22.39 3.04 -3.81
N VAL A 47 -21.73 3.36 -4.93
CA VAL A 47 -21.45 4.74 -5.38
C VAL A 47 -22.73 5.59 -5.58
N GLY A 48 -23.88 4.96 -5.83
CA GLY A 48 -25.12 5.66 -6.16
C GLY A 48 -25.97 6.18 -4.99
N ARG A 49 -25.44 6.42 -3.77
CA ARG A 49 -26.28 6.57 -2.55
C ARG A 49 -26.09 7.80 -1.63
N TYR A 50 -25.14 8.72 -1.86
CA TYR A 50 -24.82 9.77 -0.87
C TYR A 50 -25.15 11.20 -1.38
N PRO A 51 -25.31 12.22 -0.49
CA PRO A 51 -25.00 13.64 -0.79
C PRO A 51 -24.49 14.54 0.40
N ALA A 52 -23.54 15.48 0.16
CA ALA A 52 -23.47 16.92 0.59
C ALA A 52 -22.09 17.58 1.02
N ASN A 53 -21.78 18.75 0.40
CA ASN A 53 -20.94 19.98 0.64
C ASN A 53 -19.40 20.17 0.41
N SER A 54 -19.05 21.39 -0.09
CA SER A 54 -17.98 21.76 -1.05
C SER A 54 -16.59 22.33 -0.64
N ILE A 55 -15.57 22.25 -1.53
CA ILE A 55 -14.82 23.34 -2.28
C ILE A 55 -13.39 22.90 -2.72
N PHE A 56 -12.98 23.09 -4.00
CA PHE A 56 -11.55 23.17 -4.39
C PHE A 56 -11.24 24.24 -5.45
N GLY A 57 -10.08 24.91 -5.29
CA GLY A 57 -9.55 25.94 -6.18
C GLY A 57 -8.57 25.39 -7.23
N HIS A 58 -8.57 26.01 -8.42
CA HIS A 58 -7.75 25.67 -9.59
C HIS A 58 -6.24 25.90 -9.37
N GLY A 59 -5.56 25.00 -8.68
CA GLY A 59 -4.10 24.93 -8.66
C GLY A 59 -3.57 24.15 -9.88
N VAL A 60 -2.51 24.64 -10.53
CA VAL A 60 -1.80 23.89 -11.57
C VAL A 60 -0.76 22.98 -10.90
N PHE A 61 -0.88 21.67 -11.10
CA PHE A 61 0.11 20.69 -10.66
C PHE A 61 1.10 20.39 -11.79
N ASP A 62 2.39 20.56 -11.52
CA ASP A 62 3.47 20.26 -12.48
C ASP A 62 4.35 19.13 -11.95
N VAL A 63 4.35 17.99 -12.65
CA VAL A 63 5.13 16.81 -12.28
C VAL A 63 6.56 16.98 -12.76
N LYS A 64 7.51 17.12 -11.83
CA LYS A 64 8.92 17.35 -12.16
C LYS A 64 9.66 16.11 -12.65
N ALA A 65 9.35 14.94 -12.11
CA ALA A 65 9.92 13.65 -12.51
C ALA A 65 9.05 12.49 -12.01
N THR A 66 9.21 11.32 -12.61
CA THR A 66 8.62 10.06 -12.15
C THR A 66 9.58 8.91 -12.38
N SER A 67 9.64 7.97 -11.43
CA SER A 67 10.48 6.78 -11.47
C SER A 67 9.89 5.72 -10.56
N GLY A 68 10.11 4.44 -10.88
CA GLY A 68 9.60 3.32 -10.09
C GLY A 68 10.02 1.97 -10.67
N ASP A 69 9.70 0.91 -9.94
CA ASP A 69 9.84 -0.47 -10.37
C ASP A 69 8.47 -1.15 -10.28
N THR A 70 7.90 -1.55 -11.42
CA THR A 70 6.58 -2.17 -11.50
C THR A 70 6.57 -3.64 -11.06
N HIS A 71 7.72 -4.20 -10.72
CA HIS A 71 7.88 -5.59 -10.26
C HIS A 71 8.41 -5.65 -8.82
N LEU A 72 8.34 -4.54 -8.08
CA LEU A 72 8.75 -4.45 -6.69
C LEU A 72 7.58 -3.98 -5.81
N GLY A 73 7.20 -4.80 -4.82
CA GLY A 73 6.07 -4.47 -3.95
C GLY A 73 6.02 -5.26 -2.66
N GLY A 74 4.87 -5.14 -1.98
CA GLY A 74 4.64 -5.82 -0.70
C GLY A 74 4.69 -7.35 -0.81
N GLU A 75 4.40 -7.91 -1.98
CA GLU A 75 4.44 -9.34 -2.25
C GLU A 75 5.86 -9.92 -2.25
N ASP A 76 6.87 -9.15 -2.67
CA ASP A 76 8.27 -9.59 -2.61
C ASP A 76 8.70 -9.84 -1.16
N LEU A 77 8.26 -8.97 -0.25
CA LEU A 77 8.49 -9.11 1.19
C LEU A 77 7.79 -10.36 1.74
N ASP A 78 6.55 -10.61 1.33
CA ASP A 78 5.80 -11.82 1.72
C ASP A 78 6.53 -13.08 1.23
N ASN A 79 6.98 -13.08 -0.02
CA ASN A 79 7.69 -14.20 -0.63
C ASN A 79 9.02 -14.50 0.09
N ARG A 80 9.74 -13.48 0.57
CA ARG A 80 10.95 -13.68 1.41
C ARG A 80 10.62 -14.38 2.72
N MET A 81 9.54 -13.98 3.38
CA MET A 81 9.08 -14.62 4.62
C MET A 81 8.61 -16.06 4.37
N VAL A 82 7.90 -16.31 3.27
CA VAL A 82 7.47 -17.66 2.87
C VAL A 82 8.68 -18.56 2.63
N ASN A 83 9.67 -18.09 1.86
CA ASN A 83 10.89 -18.85 1.57
C ASN A 83 11.64 -19.19 2.88
N TYR A 84 11.74 -18.25 3.81
CA TYR A 84 12.30 -18.51 5.13
C TYR A 84 11.54 -19.63 5.86
N CYS A 85 10.20 -19.57 5.88
CA CYS A 85 9.39 -20.59 6.54
C CYS A 85 9.56 -21.97 5.89
N VAL A 86 9.62 -22.03 4.55
CA VAL A 86 9.82 -23.28 3.80
C VAL A 86 11.18 -23.89 4.12
N GLU A 87 12.25 -23.08 4.14
CA GLU A 87 13.59 -23.55 4.48
C GLU A 87 13.68 -24.04 5.93
N GLU A 88 13.04 -23.35 6.89
CA GLU A 88 12.99 -23.79 8.28
C GLU A 88 12.19 -25.11 8.45
N PHE A 89 11.08 -25.26 7.73
CA PHE A 89 10.32 -26.50 7.73
C PHE A 89 11.14 -27.65 7.14
N LYS A 90 11.81 -27.42 6.01
CA LYS A 90 12.72 -28.38 5.38
C LYS A 90 13.87 -28.77 6.30
N ARG A 91 14.45 -27.81 7.03
CA ARG A 91 15.51 -28.07 8.02
C ARG A 91 15.03 -28.97 9.15
N LYS A 92 13.82 -28.72 9.68
CA LYS A 92 13.23 -29.43 10.82
C LYS A 92 12.72 -30.82 10.47
N HIS A 93 11.97 -30.94 9.37
CA HIS A 93 11.25 -32.15 8.99
C HIS A 93 11.91 -32.94 7.85
N LYS A 94 12.99 -32.41 7.25
CA LYS A 94 13.72 -33.01 6.13
C LYS A 94 12.88 -33.23 4.87
N VAL A 95 11.81 -32.46 4.71
CA VAL A 95 10.90 -32.49 3.56
C VAL A 95 10.84 -31.13 2.89
N ASP A 96 11.02 -31.11 1.57
CA ASP A 96 10.91 -29.90 0.77
C ASP A 96 9.48 -29.74 0.26
N ILE A 97 8.85 -28.62 0.63
CA ILE A 97 7.48 -28.26 0.25
C ILE A 97 7.42 -27.12 -0.77
N GLY A 98 8.56 -26.66 -1.29
CA GLY A 98 8.67 -25.53 -2.22
C GLY A 98 7.93 -25.75 -3.54
N GLY A 99 7.62 -26.99 -3.92
CA GLY A 99 6.81 -27.31 -5.09
C GLY A 99 5.29 -27.39 -4.84
N ASN A 100 4.84 -27.29 -3.58
CA ASN A 100 3.43 -27.50 -3.22
C ASN A 100 2.66 -26.17 -3.15
N SER A 101 1.96 -25.82 -4.23
CA SER A 101 1.20 -24.57 -4.34
C SER A 101 0.18 -24.34 -3.22
N LYS A 102 -0.47 -25.41 -2.73
CA LYS A 102 -1.42 -25.32 -1.61
C LYS A 102 -0.70 -24.99 -0.30
N ALA A 103 0.44 -25.62 -0.03
CA ALA A 103 1.24 -25.33 1.15
C ALA A 103 1.80 -23.91 1.10
N LEU A 104 2.32 -23.48 -0.05
CA LEU A 104 2.85 -22.12 -0.25
C LEU A 104 1.76 -21.05 -0.06
N ARG A 105 0.56 -21.27 -0.60
CA ARG A 105 -0.55 -20.32 -0.43
C ARG A 105 -0.91 -20.11 1.05
N ARG A 106 -0.95 -21.20 1.84
CA ARG A 106 -1.23 -21.13 3.28
C ARG A 106 -0.17 -20.30 4.02
N ALA A 107 1.10 -20.51 3.68
CA ALA A 107 2.19 -19.73 4.25
C ALA A 107 2.16 -18.27 3.83
N LYS A 108 1.81 -17.99 2.56
CA LYS A 108 1.70 -16.62 2.05
C LYS A 108 0.69 -15.80 2.85
N THR A 109 -0.50 -16.34 3.11
CA THR A 109 -1.51 -15.66 3.95
C THR A 109 -0.97 -15.35 5.35
N LYS A 110 -0.31 -16.31 6.00
CA LYS A 110 0.27 -16.10 7.34
C LYS A 110 1.45 -15.13 7.35
N CYS A 111 2.28 -15.15 6.32
CA CYS A 111 3.40 -14.22 6.18
C CYS A 111 2.91 -12.79 5.92
N GLU A 112 1.86 -12.61 5.11
CA GLU A 112 1.26 -11.30 4.88
C GLU A 112 0.63 -10.73 6.16
N GLU A 113 -0.12 -11.54 6.92
CA GLU A 113 -0.64 -11.19 8.24
C GLU A 113 0.50 -10.76 9.20
N ALA A 114 1.57 -11.55 9.25
CA ALA A 114 2.74 -11.26 10.07
C ALA A 114 3.46 -9.98 9.64
N LYS A 115 3.66 -9.74 8.34
CA LYS A 115 4.25 -8.51 7.79
C LYS A 115 3.46 -7.27 8.22
N LYS A 116 2.14 -7.31 8.09
CA LYS A 116 1.26 -6.20 8.52
C LYS A 116 1.39 -5.97 10.03
N ALA A 117 1.36 -7.03 10.83
CA ALA A 117 1.49 -6.93 12.28
C ALA A 117 2.85 -6.35 12.72
N LEU A 118 3.95 -6.75 12.08
CA LEU A 118 5.30 -6.26 12.38
C LEU A 118 5.50 -4.76 12.09
N SER A 119 4.60 -4.14 11.32
CA SER A 119 4.58 -2.68 11.16
C SER A 119 4.20 -1.95 12.45
N HIS A 120 3.59 -2.65 13.41
CA HIS A 120 3.14 -2.09 14.69
C HIS A 120 3.75 -2.81 15.90
N CYS A 121 3.93 -4.13 15.80
CA CYS A 121 4.48 -4.98 16.86
C CYS A 121 5.98 -5.24 16.65
N PHE A 122 6.70 -5.58 17.73
CA PHE A 122 8.12 -5.93 17.66
C PHE A 122 8.36 -7.39 17.27
N GLU A 123 7.40 -8.27 17.53
CA GLU A 123 7.45 -9.67 17.16
C GLU A 123 6.04 -10.23 16.94
N ILE A 124 5.97 -11.35 16.22
CA ILE A 124 4.75 -12.13 16.01
C ILE A 124 5.08 -13.59 15.76
N ASP A 125 4.20 -14.48 16.20
CA ASP A 125 4.26 -15.91 15.90
C ASP A 125 3.54 -16.23 14.59
N ILE A 126 4.19 -17.05 13.77
CA ILE A 126 3.61 -17.65 12.57
C ILE A 126 3.38 -19.13 12.87
N GLU A 127 2.11 -19.51 12.88
CA GLU A 127 1.65 -20.89 13.09
C GLU A 127 0.87 -21.39 11.88
N ILE A 128 1.20 -22.61 11.43
CA ILE A 128 0.51 -23.31 10.35
C ILE A 128 0.28 -24.76 10.76
N ASP A 129 -0.93 -25.05 11.24
CA ASP A 129 -1.36 -26.39 11.62
C ASP A 129 -1.35 -27.35 10.44
N CYS A 130 -0.89 -28.58 10.62
CA CYS A 130 -0.84 -29.62 9.59
C CYS A 130 -0.32 -29.04 8.26
N TRP A 131 0.79 -28.29 8.28
CA TRP A 131 1.25 -27.56 7.09
C TRP A 131 1.52 -28.53 5.93
N TYR A 132 2.20 -29.64 6.23
CA TYR A 132 2.46 -30.71 5.27
C TYR A 132 2.59 -32.08 5.95
N GLU A 133 1.91 -33.10 5.40
CA GLU A 133 1.92 -34.50 5.90
C GLU A 133 1.66 -34.63 7.41
N GLY A 134 0.74 -33.82 7.95
CA GLY A 134 0.38 -33.84 9.37
C GLY A 134 1.39 -33.17 10.30
N ASN A 135 2.44 -32.55 9.77
CA ASN A 135 3.43 -31.81 10.56
C ASN A 135 3.05 -30.34 10.65
N ASP A 136 3.03 -29.83 11.88
CA ASP A 136 2.81 -28.42 12.17
C ASP A 136 4.08 -27.59 11.95
N PHE A 137 3.88 -26.29 11.77
CA PHE A 137 4.95 -25.30 11.73
C PHE A 137 4.68 -24.15 12.67
N TYR A 138 5.72 -23.76 13.39
CA TYR A 138 5.72 -22.65 14.33
C TYR A 138 7.06 -21.93 14.25
N THR A 139 7.05 -20.61 14.11
CA THR A 139 8.24 -19.77 14.20
C THR A 139 7.86 -18.37 14.68
N THR A 140 8.72 -17.75 15.49
CA THR A 140 8.60 -16.34 15.86
C THR A 140 9.41 -15.48 14.88
N PHE A 141 8.78 -14.43 14.38
CA PHE A 141 9.43 -13.36 13.63
C PHE A 141 9.52 -12.11 14.48
N THR A 142 10.74 -11.58 14.64
CA THR A 142 10.95 -10.23 15.15
C THR A 142 10.99 -9.23 14.00
N ARG A 143 10.70 -7.95 14.29
CA ARG A 143 10.82 -6.85 13.34
C ARG A 143 12.24 -6.78 12.78
N ASP A 144 13.25 -6.87 13.64
CA ASP A 144 14.66 -6.85 13.22
C ASP A 144 14.99 -7.98 12.23
N LYS A 145 14.45 -9.19 12.47
CA LYS A 145 14.65 -10.33 11.56
C LYS A 145 13.97 -10.08 10.20
N PHE A 146 12.74 -9.57 10.21
CA PHE A 146 12.02 -9.19 9.00
C PHE A 146 12.76 -8.10 8.22
N GLU A 147 13.26 -7.07 8.92
CA GLU A 147 13.98 -5.97 8.29
C GLU A 147 15.30 -6.42 7.67
N ASN A 148 16.08 -7.23 8.40
CA ASN A 148 17.33 -7.79 7.89
C ASN A 148 17.11 -8.72 6.70
N LEU A 149 16.05 -9.52 6.70
CA LEU A 149 15.70 -10.42 5.59
C LEU A 149 15.36 -9.67 4.29
N ASN A 150 14.91 -8.42 4.40
CA ASN A 150 14.38 -7.61 3.31
C ASN A 150 15.19 -6.33 3.03
N MET A 151 16.34 -6.15 3.67
CA MET A 151 17.13 -4.93 3.58
C MET A 151 17.54 -4.58 2.14
N ASP A 152 17.80 -5.58 1.30
CA ASP A 152 18.11 -5.37 -0.11
C ASP A 152 16.90 -4.85 -0.90
N ILE A 153 15.69 -5.32 -0.60
CA ILE A 153 14.45 -4.83 -1.20
C ILE A 153 14.20 -3.37 -0.78
N PHE A 154 14.35 -3.07 0.52
CA PHE A 154 14.15 -1.70 0.99
C PHE A 154 15.15 -0.71 0.38
N ASN A 155 16.42 -1.11 0.21
CA ASN A 155 17.42 -0.28 -0.47
C ASN A 155 17.07 -0.06 -1.94
N LYS A 156 16.61 -1.10 -2.65
CA LYS A 156 16.13 -0.97 -4.04
C LYS A 156 14.96 0.01 -4.16
N CYS A 157 14.03 0.02 -3.20
CA CYS A 157 12.93 0.99 -3.17
C CYS A 157 13.39 2.46 -3.10
N MET A 158 14.60 2.73 -2.61
CA MET A 158 15.15 4.09 -2.52
C MET A 158 15.84 4.55 -3.80
N GLU A 159 16.17 3.64 -4.73
CA GLU A 159 16.82 4.00 -6.00
C GLU A 159 15.90 4.89 -6.87
N PRO A 160 14.60 4.59 -7.06
CA PRO A 160 13.68 5.47 -7.79
C PRO A 160 13.51 6.85 -7.14
N VAL A 161 13.53 6.94 -5.81
CA VAL A 161 13.40 8.22 -5.09
C VAL A 161 14.58 9.13 -5.42
N LYS A 162 15.80 8.60 -5.38
CA LYS A 162 17.02 9.33 -5.74
C LYS A 162 17.01 9.73 -7.22
N LYS A 163 16.62 8.81 -8.10
CA LYS A 163 16.51 9.08 -9.53
C LYS A 163 15.49 10.19 -9.84
N CYS A 164 14.34 10.23 -9.16
CA CYS A 164 13.38 11.32 -9.30
C CYS A 164 13.98 12.69 -8.94
N LEU A 165 14.79 12.79 -7.89
CA LEU A 165 15.46 14.04 -7.51
C LEU A 165 16.47 14.48 -8.57
N GLU A 166 17.23 13.53 -9.13
CA GLU A 166 18.19 13.78 -10.21
C GLU A 166 17.48 14.25 -11.49
N ASP A 167 16.46 13.52 -11.94
CA ASP A 167 15.69 13.84 -13.16
C ASP A 167 14.95 15.19 -13.02
N ALA A 168 14.44 15.50 -11.82
CA ALA A 168 13.81 16.78 -11.49
C ALA A 168 14.82 17.94 -11.36
N LYS A 169 16.13 17.64 -11.31
CA LYS A 169 17.21 18.59 -11.00
C LYS A 169 16.94 19.37 -9.71
N MET A 170 16.43 18.67 -8.70
CA MET A 170 15.98 19.25 -7.44
C MET A 170 16.90 18.83 -6.30
N ASP A 171 17.45 19.80 -5.56
CA ASP A 171 18.13 19.51 -4.30
C ASP A 171 17.10 19.05 -3.25
N ILE A 172 17.49 18.10 -2.41
CA ILE A 172 16.69 17.59 -1.29
C ILE A 172 16.19 18.72 -0.38
N SER A 173 16.95 19.82 -0.22
CA SER A 173 16.54 20.98 0.59
C SER A 173 15.32 21.71 0.04
N ASN A 174 15.03 21.55 -1.25
CA ASN A 174 13.91 22.21 -1.93
C ASN A 174 12.64 21.34 -1.94
N VAL A 175 12.69 20.14 -1.36
CA VAL A 175 11.50 19.35 -1.10
C VAL A 175 10.90 19.87 0.19
N ASP A 176 9.65 20.36 0.15
CA ASP A 176 8.98 20.89 1.34
C ASP A 176 8.37 19.78 2.20
N ASP A 177 7.70 18.84 1.55
CA ASP A 177 6.91 17.77 2.19
C ASP A 177 7.18 16.42 1.53
N VAL A 178 7.13 15.35 2.33
CA VAL A 178 7.30 13.96 1.86
C VAL A 178 6.07 13.16 2.27
N VAL A 179 5.23 12.87 1.29
CA VAL A 179 4.02 12.06 1.48
C VAL A 179 4.31 10.62 1.10
N LEU A 180 4.02 9.69 2.01
CA LEU A 180 4.10 8.25 1.73
C LEU A 180 2.71 7.71 1.39
N VAL A 181 2.64 6.88 0.34
CA VAL A 181 1.41 6.28 -0.18
C VAL A 181 1.62 4.77 -0.36
N GLY A 182 0.56 3.99 -0.19
CA GLY A 182 0.52 2.53 -0.29
C GLY A 182 0.81 1.80 1.02
N GLY A 183 0.16 0.66 1.24
CA GLY A 183 0.19 -0.05 2.52
C GLY A 183 1.58 -0.47 3.02
N SER A 184 2.52 -0.82 2.13
CA SER A 184 3.90 -1.16 2.52
C SER A 184 4.69 0.03 3.07
N SER A 185 4.23 1.27 2.86
CA SER A 185 4.86 2.45 3.45
C SER A 185 4.66 2.56 4.97
N ARG A 186 3.75 1.74 5.54
CA ARG A 186 3.55 1.63 6.99
C ARG A 186 4.71 0.91 7.69
N ILE A 187 5.59 0.23 6.94
CA ILE A 187 6.74 -0.50 7.47
C ILE A 187 7.76 0.51 8.05
N PRO A 188 8.14 0.42 9.34
CA PRO A 188 9.06 1.36 9.99
C PRO A 188 10.38 1.55 9.23
N LYS A 189 11.02 0.46 8.76
CA LYS A 189 12.26 0.57 7.98
C LYS A 189 12.12 1.34 6.68
N ALA A 190 11.00 1.22 5.98
CA ALA A 190 10.75 1.98 4.75
C ALA A 190 10.62 3.48 5.04
N GLN A 191 9.99 3.83 6.16
CA GLN A 191 9.87 5.21 6.63
C GLN A 191 11.23 5.78 7.04
N GLU A 192 12.01 5.03 7.82
CA GLU A 192 13.36 5.40 8.24
C GLU A 192 14.27 5.69 7.05
N LEU A 193 14.35 4.77 6.07
CA LEU A 193 15.16 4.98 4.87
C LEU A 193 14.68 6.16 4.02
N SER A 194 13.37 6.40 3.97
CA SER A 194 12.82 7.59 3.32
C SER A 194 13.32 8.85 4.04
N GLN A 195 13.25 8.89 5.37
CA GLN A 195 13.76 10.02 6.16
C GLN A 195 15.27 10.20 5.97
N GLU A 196 16.05 9.13 5.89
CA GLU A 196 17.50 9.21 5.60
C GLU A 196 17.77 9.88 4.25
N VAL A 197 17.05 9.49 3.19
CA VAL A 197 17.15 10.14 1.86
C VAL A 197 16.83 11.63 1.96
N PHE A 198 15.80 11.99 2.73
CA PHE A 198 15.39 13.39 2.93
C PHE A 198 16.06 14.07 4.15
N LYS A 199 17.26 13.62 4.56
CA LYS A 199 18.09 14.24 5.60
C LYS A 199 17.36 14.46 6.94
N GLY A 200 16.55 13.50 7.35
CA GLY A 200 15.80 13.50 8.61
C GLY A 200 14.51 14.32 8.59
N LYS A 201 14.05 14.78 7.41
CA LYS A 201 12.77 15.48 7.27
C LYS A 201 11.61 14.64 7.83
N GLU A 202 10.67 15.30 8.49
CA GLU A 202 9.45 14.67 8.97
C GLU A 202 8.57 14.25 7.79
N LEU A 203 8.06 13.02 7.84
CA LEU A 203 7.14 12.49 6.84
C LEU A 203 5.73 12.98 7.12
N CYS A 204 4.96 13.33 6.09
CA CYS A 204 3.58 13.77 6.25
C CYS A 204 2.71 12.63 6.77
N ARG A 205 2.02 12.86 7.89
CA ARG A 205 1.14 11.87 8.57
C ARG A 205 -0.35 12.21 8.49
N ASN A 206 -0.69 13.34 7.88
CA ASN A 206 -2.05 13.85 7.74
C ASN A 206 -2.79 13.27 6.52
N ILE A 207 -2.17 12.32 5.81
CA ILE A 207 -2.72 11.67 4.63
C ILE A 207 -2.75 10.17 4.91
N ASP A 208 -3.91 9.53 4.74
CA ASP A 208 -3.99 8.07 4.81
C ASP A 208 -3.35 7.48 3.53
N PRO A 209 -2.31 6.64 3.66
CA PRO A 209 -1.58 6.10 2.52
C PRO A 209 -2.41 5.17 1.64
N ASP A 210 -3.53 4.62 2.13
CA ASP A 210 -4.40 3.73 1.35
C ASP A 210 -5.56 4.47 0.67
N GLU A 211 -5.79 5.74 1.00
CA GLU A 211 -6.93 6.53 0.49
C GLU A 211 -6.48 7.60 -0.50
N ALA A 212 -5.23 8.07 -0.40
CA ALA A 212 -4.70 9.18 -1.18
C ALA A 212 -4.88 9.02 -2.70
N VAL A 213 -4.69 7.80 -3.22
CA VAL A 213 -4.79 7.51 -4.66
C VAL A 213 -6.24 7.61 -5.14
N ALA A 214 -7.15 6.91 -4.47
CA ALA A 214 -8.58 6.95 -4.79
C ALA A 214 -9.11 8.38 -4.64
N TYR A 215 -8.71 9.08 -3.57
CA TYR A 215 -9.10 10.46 -3.33
C TYR A 215 -8.67 11.37 -4.48
N GLY A 216 -7.39 11.35 -4.87
CA GLY A 216 -6.88 12.16 -5.97
C GLY A 216 -7.56 11.84 -7.31
N ALA A 217 -7.84 10.57 -7.57
CA ALA A 217 -8.58 10.15 -8.76
C ALA A 217 -10.02 10.70 -8.78
N ALA A 218 -10.71 10.74 -7.64
CA ALA A 218 -12.05 11.31 -7.54
C ALA A 218 -12.05 12.81 -7.81
N VAL A 219 -11.09 13.55 -7.23
CA VAL A 219 -10.88 14.99 -7.50
C VAL A 219 -10.65 15.24 -8.99
N GLN A 220 -9.75 14.49 -9.63
CA GLN A 220 -9.44 14.68 -11.04
C GLN A 220 -10.64 14.35 -11.94
N ALA A 221 -11.40 13.30 -11.62
CA ALA A 221 -12.61 12.95 -12.34
C ALA A 221 -13.68 14.05 -12.24
N ALA A 222 -13.78 14.72 -11.10
CA ALA A 222 -14.69 15.84 -10.89
C ALA A 222 -14.34 17.07 -11.74
N VAL A 223 -13.06 17.44 -11.77
CA VAL A 223 -12.57 18.55 -12.60
C VAL A 223 -12.91 18.32 -14.08
N LEU A 224 -12.66 17.11 -14.58
CA LEU A 224 -12.99 16.76 -15.97
C LEU A 224 -14.49 16.84 -16.25
N ASN A 225 -15.33 16.46 -15.29
CA ASN A 225 -16.79 16.52 -15.42
C ASN A 225 -17.29 17.98 -15.46
N TYR A 226 -16.72 18.86 -14.62
CA TYR A 226 -17.03 20.28 -14.62
C TYR A 226 -16.70 20.92 -15.98
N ASP A 227 -15.50 20.69 -16.50
CA ASP A 227 -15.05 21.20 -17.80
C ASP A 227 -15.92 20.70 -18.96
N CYS A 228 -16.34 19.43 -18.94
CA CYS A 228 -17.22 18.87 -19.97
C CYS A 228 -18.62 19.48 -19.99
N LYS A 229 -19.13 19.95 -18.85
CA LYS A 229 -20.45 20.58 -18.74
C LYS A 229 -20.45 22.07 -19.11
N HIS A 230 -19.27 22.70 -19.16
CA HIS A 230 -19.10 24.14 -19.40
C HIS A 230 -18.31 24.45 -20.68
N ARG A 231 -18.14 23.44 -21.54
CA ARG A 231 -17.76 23.59 -22.95
C ARG A 231 -19.00 23.68 -23.83
#